data_AF-A0A7C0XIL7-F1
#
_entry.id   AF-A0A7C0XIL7-F1
#
_cell.length_a   1.000
_cell.length_b   1.000
_cell.length_c   1.000
_cell.angle_alpha   90.00
_cell.angle_beta   90.00
_cell.angle_gamma   90.00
#
_symmetry.space_group_name_H-M   'P 1'
#
loop_
_entity.id
_entity.type
_entity.pdbx_description
1 polymer ?
#
loop_
_entity_poly.entity_id
_entity_poly.type
_entity_poly.pdbx_seq_one_letter_code
_entity_poly.pdbx_strand_id
1 'polypeptide(L)'
;MERNPPRIGIFVCECGGNIGDVVGVKKVVETVRKWENVVVARQHAYMCSKPAQEMIIDAIKRQSLDRVIVASCTPRMHLPTFQSVLERAGLNPYMLEFVNIREHCSWVHGPHPSEEATKKAISIIRGGYERSKELEPLETISEKGSREILIIGGGIAGITAALQLGNLGYKVHLVERKPTVGGNMAKLTKVFPTLDCAQCILTPRMAEIGRNPNVNLLTYAEVQEVSGRPGNYDVKVFMKPRGVDVEKCRSCGVCAKVCPVTVPDEYNEGLSTRKAAYIPFPQAVPSAYVIDFNACTKCGKCEQLCPSKAINLEDKGKIITLKVGAIILAVGYELYDATKLENYGYGIYKDVITMM
;
A
#
# COMPACT_ATOMS: atom_id res chain seq x y z
N MET A 1 -38.61 -8.52 23.57
CA MET A 1 -38.82 -9.56 22.54
C MET A 1 -38.10 -10.80 23.02
N GLU A 2 -38.81 -11.90 23.27
CA GLU A 2 -38.18 -13.19 23.53
C GLU A 2 -37.33 -13.55 22.30
N ARG A 3 -36.01 -13.65 22.48
CA ARG A 3 -35.11 -14.13 21.43
C ARG A 3 -35.38 -15.62 21.26
N ASN A 4 -35.89 -16.02 20.09
CA ASN A 4 -35.93 -17.44 19.74
C ASN A 4 -34.54 -18.06 19.91
N PRO A 5 -34.44 -19.32 20.37
CA PRO A 5 -33.15 -19.97 20.53
C PRO A 5 -32.43 -20.02 19.18
N PRO A 6 -31.11 -19.71 19.15
CA PRO A 6 -30.36 -19.65 17.90
C PRO A 6 -30.38 -20.99 17.17
N ARG A 7 -30.28 -20.96 15.85
CA ARG A 7 -30.24 -22.13 14.97
C ARG A 7 -28.93 -22.11 14.21
N ILE A 8 -27.93 -22.77 14.78
CA ILE A 8 -26.53 -22.64 14.38
C ILE A 8 -26.14 -23.75 13.40
N GLY A 9 -25.52 -23.37 12.28
CA GLY A 9 -24.84 -24.29 11.37
C GLY A 9 -23.32 -24.17 11.47
N ILE A 10 -22.62 -25.28 11.68
CA ILE A 10 -21.15 -25.31 11.80
C ILE A 10 -20.55 -26.07 10.61
N PHE A 11 -19.67 -25.39 9.86
CA PHE A 11 -19.05 -25.94 8.65
C PHE A 11 -17.53 -25.98 8.81
N VAL A 12 -16.95 -27.18 8.79
CA VAL A 12 -15.52 -27.41 9.05
C VAL A 12 -14.78 -27.79 7.77
N CYS A 13 -13.77 -27.03 7.40
CA CYS A 13 -12.99 -27.24 6.18
C CYS A 13 -11.82 -28.19 6.43
N GLU A 14 -11.54 -29.10 5.49
CA GLU A 14 -10.30 -29.91 5.50
C GLU A 14 -9.15 -29.23 4.75
N CYS A 15 -9.47 -28.28 3.87
CA CYS A 15 -8.55 -27.51 3.04
C CYS A 15 -7.58 -28.39 2.23
N GLY A 16 -8.09 -29.50 1.67
CA GLY A 16 -7.29 -30.43 0.87
C GLY A 16 -6.06 -30.96 1.60
N GLY A 17 -6.21 -31.31 2.88
CA GLY A 17 -5.13 -31.81 3.75
C GLY A 17 -4.48 -30.74 4.62
N ASN A 18 -4.46 -29.46 4.21
CA ASN A 18 -3.87 -28.37 5.01
C ASN A 18 -4.46 -28.25 6.42
N ILE A 19 -5.72 -28.64 6.61
CA ILE A 19 -6.34 -28.79 7.93
C ILE A 19 -6.53 -30.27 8.25
N GLY A 20 -7.09 -31.05 7.33
CA GLY A 20 -7.50 -32.43 7.54
C GLY A 20 -6.37 -33.42 7.89
N ASP A 21 -5.13 -33.14 7.50
CA ASP A 21 -3.98 -34.03 7.77
C ASP A 21 -3.44 -33.86 9.20
N VAL A 22 -3.75 -32.74 9.85
CA VAL A 22 -3.26 -32.41 11.20
C VAL A 22 -4.40 -32.44 12.22
N VAL A 23 -5.54 -31.86 11.87
CA VAL A 23 -6.75 -31.79 12.70
C VAL A 23 -7.69 -32.91 12.30
N GLY A 24 -8.13 -33.71 13.26
CA GLY A 24 -9.14 -34.75 13.06
C GLY A 24 -10.53 -34.16 12.78
N VAL A 25 -10.76 -33.64 11.57
CA VAL A 25 -11.98 -32.88 11.20
C VAL A 25 -13.26 -33.68 11.45
N LYS A 26 -13.26 -35.00 11.22
CA LYS A 26 -14.41 -35.87 11.55
C LYS A 26 -14.77 -35.79 13.03
N LYS A 27 -13.77 -35.92 13.91
CA LYS A 27 -13.92 -35.82 15.37
C LYS A 27 -14.39 -34.43 15.79
N VAL A 28 -13.90 -33.38 15.14
CA VAL A 28 -14.39 -32.01 15.35
C VAL A 28 -15.88 -31.93 15.03
N VAL A 29 -16.30 -32.36 13.84
CA VAL A 29 -17.72 -32.31 13.41
C VAL A 29 -18.63 -33.13 14.34
N GLU A 30 -18.22 -34.33 14.73
CA GLU A 30 -18.96 -35.18 15.68
C GLU A 30 -19.10 -34.54 17.05
N THR A 31 -18.09 -33.79 17.49
CA THR A 31 -18.11 -33.10 18.79
C THR A 31 -19.05 -31.90 18.76
N VAL A 32 -18.90 -31.03 17.77
CA VAL A 32 -19.68 -29.77 17.69
C VAL A 32 -21.15 -30.02 17.37
N ARG A 33 -21.50 -31.13 16.70
CA ARG A 33 -22.89 -31.53 16.43
C ARG A 33 -23.70 -31.76 17.71
N LYS A 34 -23.06 -32.07 18.83
CA LYS A 34 -23.72 -32.34 20.12
C LYS A 34 -23.97 -31.08 20.94
N TRP A 35 -23.50 -29.93 20.49
CA TRP A 35 -23.72 -28.68 21.20
C TRP A 35 -25.17 -28.23 21.05
N GLU A 36 -25.70 -27.62 22.10
CA GLU A 36 -27.04 -27.04 22.12
C GLU A 36 -27.23 -26.10 20.91
N ASN A 37 -28.44 -26.04 20.34
CA ASN A 37 -28.76 -25.12 19.25
C ASN A 37 -27.98 -25.32 17.93
N VAL A 38 -27.07 -26.30 17.85
CA VAL A 38 -26.42 -26.70 16.60
C VAL A 38 -27.35 -27.63 15.81
N VAL A 39 -27.99 -27.07 14.79
CA VAL A 39 -28.95 -27.80 13.93
C VAL A 39 -28.21 -28.64 12.89
N VAL A 40 -27.03 -28.19 12.45
CA VAL A 40 -26.23 -28.90 11.47
C VAL A 40 -24.74 -28.69 11.70
N ALA A 41 -23.98 -29.78 11.54
CA ALA A 41 -22.53 -29.73 11.43
C ALA A 41 -22.11 -30.57 10.22
N ARG A 42 -21.29 -30.00 9.33
CA ARG A 42 -20.78 -30.67 8.12
C ARG A 42 -19.31 -30.36 7.89
N GLN A 43 -18.60 -31.30 7.26
CA GLN A 43 -17.26 -31.08 6.74
C GLN A 43 -17.26 -31.06 5.21
N HIS A 44 -16.26 -30.40 4.63
CA HIS A 44 -15.99 -30.45 3.20
C HIS A 44 -14.50 -30.28 2.92
N ALA A 45 -14.00 -30.94 1.86
CA ALA A 45 -12.59 -30.88 1.45
C ALA A 45 -12.13 -29.43 1.21
N TYR A 46 -12.98 -28.64 0.53
CA TYR A 46 -12.73 -27.22 0.21
C TYR A 46 -13.98 -26.39 0.48
N MET A 47 -14.08 -25.77 1.66
CA MET A 47 -15.30 -25.04 2.04
C MET A 47 -15.55 -23.79 1.20
N CYS A 48 -14.50 -23.18 0.62
CA CYS A 48 -14.62 -22.02 -0.27
C CYS A 48 -15.03 -22.38 -1.70
N SER A 49 -15.07 -23.67 -2.07
CA SER A 49 -15.47 -24.12 -3.41
C SER A 49 -16.96 -23.89 -3.66
N LYS A 50 -17.35 -23.66 -4.92
CA LYS A 50 -18.75 -23.45 -5.29
C LYS A 50 -19.70 -24.56 -4.76
N PRO A 51 -19.39 -25.87 -4.87
CA PRO A 51 -20.25 -26.91 -4.30
C PRO A 51 -20.48 -26.80 -2.79
N ALA A 52 -19.42 -26.44 -2.04
CA ALA A 52 -19.53 -26.25 -0.60
C ALA A 52 -20.31 -24.98 -0.23
N GLN A 53 -20.16 -23.90 -1.02
CA GLN A 53 -20.97 -22.70 -0.85
C GLN A 53 -22.47 -23.00 -1.06
N GLU A 54 -22.83 -23.74 -2.11
CA GLU A 54 -24.23 -24.16 -2.33
C GLU A 54 -24.73 -25.05 -1.18
N MET A 55 -23.89 -25.95 -0.67
CA MET A 55 -24.22 -26.78 0.51
C MET A 55 -24.56 -25.92 1.74
N ILE A 56 -23.84 -24.82 1.96
CA ILE A 56 -24.11 -23.88 3.05
C ILE A 56 -25.43 -23.14 2.80
N ILE A 57 -25.65 -22.62 1.59
CA ILE A 57 -26.89 -21.92 1.19
C ILE A 57 -28.11 -22.82 1.39
N ASP A 58 -28.03 -24.06 0.91
CA ASP A 58 -29.09 -25.06 1.07
C ASP A 58 -29.37 -25.38 2.54
N ALA A 59 -28.32 -25.52 3.36
CA ALA A 59 -28.47 -25.74 4.78
C ALA A 59 -29.17 -24.56 5.48
N ILE A 60 -28.76 -23.32 5.17
CA ILE A 60 -29.38 -22.10 5.71
C ILE A 60 -30.88 -22.09 5.41
N LYS A 61 -31.27 -22.33 4.15
CA LYS A 61 -32.67 -22.28 3.72
C LYS A 61 -33.50 -23.44 4.26
N ARG A 62 -33.03 -24.68 4.10
CA ARG A 62 -33.82 -25.88 4.42
C ARG A 62 -33.93 -26.13 5.91
N GLN A 63 -32.94 -25.72 6.68
CA GLN A 63 -32.90 -25.92 8.13
C GLN A 63 -33.18 -24.64 8.91
N SER A 64 -33.55 -23.55 8.21
CA SER A 64 -33.85 -22.24 8.79
C SER A 64 -32.76 -21.81 9.78
N LEU A 65 -31.50 -21.84 9.33
CA LEU A 65 -30.38 -21.40 10.16
C LEU A 65 -30.39 -19.88 10.26
N ASP A 66 -30.10 -19.36 11.45
CA ASP A 66 -30.00 -17.92 11.69
C ASP A 66 -28.58 -17.50 12.13
N ARG A 67 -27.67 -18.46 12.33
CA ARG A 67 -26.25 -18.26 12.62
C ARG A 67 -25.42 -19.28 11.85
N VAL A 68 -24.29 -18.84 11.31
CA VAL A 68 -23.37 -19.71 10.56
C VAL A 68 -21.97 -19.57 11.13
N ILE A 69 -21.31 -20.69 11.37
CA ILE A 69 -19.91 -20.76 11.79
C ILE A 69 -19.14 -21.48 10.71
N VAL A 70 -18.10 -20.84 10.18
CA VAL A 70 -17.17 -21.46 9.22
C VAL A 70 -15.82 -21.63 9.90
N ALA A 71 -15.44 -22.87 10.16
CA ALA A 71 -14.14 -23.23 10.71
C ALA A 71 -13.19 -23.60 9.58
N SER A 72 -12.29 -22.68 9.22
CA SER A 72 -11.40 -22.81 8.06
C SER A 72 -10.12 -21.99 8.22
N CYS A 73 -9.76 -21.20 7.21
CA CYS A 73 -8.58 -20.34 7.14
C CYS A 73 -8.79 -19.00 7.86
N THR A 74 -7.86 -18.07 7.64
CA THR A 74 -7.96 -16.71 8.18
C THR A 74 -9.15 -15.93 7.62
N PRO A 75 -9.91 -15.20 8.45
CA PRO A 75 -10.94 -14.27 7.98
C PRO A 75 -10.37 -13.19 7.06
N ARG A 76 -9.06 -12.87 7.15
CA ARG A 76 -8.41 -11.92 6.24
C ARG A 76 -8.44 -12.35 4.77
N MET A 77 -8.70 -13.63 4.49
CA MET A 77 -8.70 -14.19 3.14
C MET A 77 -10.12 -14.41 2.62
N HIS A 78 -10.97 -15.11 3.37
CA HIS A 78 -12.27 -15.57 2.86
C HIS A 78 -13.49 -15.03 3.62
N LEU A 79 -13.33 -14.12 4.60
CA LEU A 79 -14.50 -13.53 5.26
C LEU A 79 -15.49 -12.90 4.26
N PRO A 80 -15.07 -12.08 3.27
CA PRO A 80 -15.99 -11.52 2.28
C PRO A 80 -16.66 -12.59 1.43
N THR A 81 -15.95 -13.69 1.13
CA THR A 81 -16.50 -14.82 0.36
C THR A 81 -17.69 -15.43 1.08
N PHE A 82 -17.56 -15.76 2.37
CA PHE A 82 -18.64 -16.39 3.11
C PHE A 82 -19.73 -15.41 3.55
N GLN A 83 -19.40 -14.13 3.75
CA GLN A 83 -20.41 -13.07 3.88
C GLN A 83 -21.33 -13.02 2.66
N SER A 84 -20.77 -13.09 1.45
CA SER A 84 -21.56 -13.18 0.21
C SER A 84 -22.40 -14.47 0.12
N VAL A 85 -21.90 -15.59 0.65
CA VAL A 85 -22.67 -16.85 0.72
C VAL A 85 -23.92 -16.70 1.59
N LEU A 86 -23.80 -16.07 2.77
CA LEU A 86 -24.94 -15.79 3.64
C LEU A 86 -25.93 -14.84 2.97
N GLU A 87 -25.45 -13.77 2.33
CA GLU A 87 -26.28 -12.82 1.60
C GLU A 87 -27.11 -13.51 0.51
N ARG A 88 -26.47 -14.36 -0.31
CA ARG A 88 -27.13 -15.19 -1.33
C ARG A 88 -28.15 -16.18 -0.75
N ALA A 89 -27.98 -16.56 0.51
CA ALA A 89 -28.92 -17.40 1.24
C ALA A 89 -30.11 -16.61 1.83
N GLY A 90 -30.05 -15.28 1.82
CA GLY A 90 -31.02 -14.40 2.47
C GLY A 90 -30.76 -14.19 3.97
N LEU A 91 -29.57 -14.55 4.47
CA LEU A 91 -29.15 -14.34 5.86
C LEU A 91 -28.24 -13.10 5.92
N ASN A 92 -28.38 -12.30 6.98
CA ASN A 92 -27.54 -11.12 7.16
C ASN A 92 -26.04 -11.54 7.23
N PRO A 93 -25.13 -10.90 6.47
CA PRO A 93 -23.72 -11.31 6.39
C PRO A 93 -22.97 -11.28 7.73
N TYR A 94 -23.44 -10.50 8.69
CA TYR A 94 -22.86 -10.35 10.02
C TYR A 94 -23.33 -11.41 11.02
N MET A 95 -24.22 -12.32 10.59
CA MET A 95 -24.58 -13.54 11.33
C MET A 95 -23.58 -14.69 11.13
N LEU A 96 -22.44 -14.38 10.50
CA LEU A 96 -21.32 -15.28 10.28
C LEU A 96 -20.27 -15.11 11.38
N GLU A 97 -19.90 -16.21 12.04
CA GLU A 97 -18.66 -16.29 12.80
C GLU A 97 -17.61 -17.07 11.99
N PHE A 98 -16.44 -16.47 11.81
CA PHE A 98 -15.34 -17.08 11.05
C PHE A 98 -14.22 -17.54 11.97
N VAL A 99 -14.04 -18.84 12.06
CA VAL A 99 -13.09 -19.47 12.98
C VAL A 99 -11.86 -19.94 12.23
N ASN A 100 -10.68 -19.41 12.59
CA ASN A 100 -9.42 -19.81 12.00
C ASN A 100 -8.84 -21.06 12.69
N ILE A 101 -8.91 -22.20 12.01
CA ILE A 101 -8.29 -23.47 12.43
C ILE A 101 -7.17 -23.92 11.48
N ARG A 102 -6.75 -23.07 10.52
CA ARG A 102 -5.62 -23.35 9.63
C ARG A 102 -4.36 -22.64 10.10
N GLU A 103 -4.26 -21.33 9.88
CA GLU A 103 -3.08 -20.55 10.25
C GLU A 103 -2.87 -20.50 11.77
N HIS A 104 -3.95 -20.56 12.57
CA HIS A 104 -3.87 -20.52 14.04
C HIS A 104 -3.91 -21.91 14.70
N CYS A 105 -4.11 -22.96 13.90
CA CYS A 105 -4.15 -24.34 14.39
C CYS A 105 -3.35 -25.26 13.47
N SER A 106 -3.93 -25.90 12.46
CA SER A 106 -3.25 -26.98 11.73
C SER A 106 -1.81 -26.68 11.30
N TRP A 107 -1.54 -25.52 10.69
CA TRP A 107 -0.20 -25.18 10.17
C TRP A 107 0.87 -24.97 11.25
N VAL A 108 0.49 -24.71 12.50
CA VAL A 108 1.43 -24.42 13.58
C VAL A 108 1.59 -25.57 14.58
N HIS A 109 0.96 -26.73 14.33
CA HIS A 109 1.11 -27.94 15.17
C HIS A 109 1.88 -29.06 14.44
N GLY A 110 2.67 -28.68 13.43
CA GLY A 110 3.49 -29.59 12.66
C GLY A 110 2.74 -30.28 11.50
N PRO A 111 3.44 -31.14 10.74
CA PRO A 111 2.91 -31.73 9.52
C PRO A 111 2.16 -33.05 9.72
N HIS A 112 2.02 -33.52 10.97
CA HIS A 112 1.45 -34.84 11.28
C HIS A 112 0.11 -34.72 12.04
N PRO A 113 -0.75 -35.76 12.00
CA PRO A 113 -1.96 -35.81 12.81
C PRO A 113 -1.66 -35.52 14.29
N SER A 114 -2.39 -34.57 14.86
CA SER A 114 -2.18 -34.12 16.24
C SER A 114 -3.50 -34.08 16.99
N GLU A 115 -3.60 -34.90 18.03
CA GLU A 115 -4.73 -34.90 18.95
C GLU A 115 -4.84 -33.55 19.68
N GLU A 116 -3.72 -32.92 20.02
CA GLU A 116 -3.68 -31.59 20.63
C GLU A 116 -4.15 -30.50 19.66
N ALA A 117 -3.77 -30.57 18.38
CA ALA A 117 -4.32 -29.68 17.35
C ALA A 117 -5.83 -29.86 17.20
N THR A 118 -6.32 -31.09 17.31
CA THR A 118 -7.76 -31.39 17.25
C THR A 118 -8.51 -30.81 18.44
N LYS A 119 -8.00 -30.98 19.66
CA LYS A 119 -8.55 -30.35 20.88
C LYS A 119 -8.53 -28.83 20.80
N LYS A 120 -7.44 -28.26 20.29
CA LYS A 120 -7.33 -26.81 20.07
C LYS A 120 -8.37 -26.33 19.05
N ALA A 121 -8.51 -27.00 17.91
CA ALA A 121 -9.51 -26.65 16.91
C ALA A 121 -10.94 -26.64 17.49
N ILE A 122 -11.31 -27.67 18.27
CA ILE A 122 -12.59 -27.72 18.98
C ILE A 122 -12.74 -26.53 19.93
N SER A 123 -11.69 -26.19 20.67
CA SER A 123 -11.71 -25.07 21.63
C SER A 123 -11.85 -23.70 20.94
N ILE A 124 -11.16 -23.48 19.82
CA ILE A 124 -11.31 -22.24 19.03
C ILE A 124 -12.73 -22.17 18.43
N ILE A 125 -13.25 -23.28 17.90
CA ILE A 125 -14.64 -23.35 17.41
C ILE A 125 -15.64 -23.11 18.54
N ARG A 126 -15.34 -23.54 19.77
CA ARG A 126 -16.18 -23.26 20.93
C ARG A 126 -16.26 -21.77 21.21
N GLY A 127 -15.14 -21.06 21.15
CA GLY A 127 -15.11 -19.60 21.28
C GLY A 127 -15.98 -18.91 20.22
N GLY A 128 -15.87 -19.33 18.96
CA GLY A 128 -16.73 -18.84 17.88
C GLY A 128 -18.21 -19.19 18.09
N TYR A 129 -18.49 -20.39 18.56
CA TYR A 129 -19.85 -20.83 18.90
C TYR A 129 -20.50 -20.00 19.98
N GLU A 130 -19.81 -19.73 21.09
CA GLU A 130 -20.36 -18.86 22.14
C GLU A 130 -20.59 -17.44 21.62
N ARG A 131 -19.64 -16.88 20.85
CA ARG A 131 -19.79 -15.56 20.23
C ARG A 131 -20.97 -15.51 19.24
N SER A 132 -21.19 -16.57 18.48
CA SER A 132 -22.26 -16.63 17.46
C SER A 132 -23.66 -16.42 18.05
N LYS A 133 -23.87 -16.81 19.32
CA LYS A 133 -25.14 -16.62 20.03
C LYS A 133 -25.47 -15.15 20.27
N GLU A 134 -24.44 -14.32 20.41
CA GLU A 134 -24.57 -12.88 20.68
C GLU A 134 -24.50 -12.02 19.41
N LEU A 135 -24.34 -12.64 18.23
CA LEU A 135 -24.34 -11.88 16.97
C LEU A 135 -25.71 -11.27 16.71
N GLU A 136 -25.67 -10.05 16.20
CA GLU A 136 -26.82 -9.24 15.80
C GLU A 136 -26.68 -8.85 14.33
N PRO A 137 -27.79 -8.72 13.59
CA PRO A 137 -27.74 -8.28 12.21
C PRO A 137 -27.25 -6.83 12.14
N LEU A 138 -26.31 -6.55 11.24
CA LEU A 138 -25.81 -5.19 10.99
C LEU A 138 -26.15 -4.74 9.58
N GLU A 139 -26.22 -3.43 9.39
CA GLU A 139 -26.42 -2.79 8.09
C GLU A 139 -25.13 -2.13 7.61
N THR A 140 -24.88 -2.19 6.31
CA THR A 140 -23.74 -1.51 5.70
C THR A 140 -24.02 -0.02 5.59
N ILE A 141 -23.03 0.79 5.95
CA ILE A 141 -23.09 2.24 5.79
C ILE A 141 -22.49 2.59 4.43
N SER A 142 -23.21 3.36 3.63
CA SER A 142 -22.73 3.89 2.35
C SER A 142 -22.45 5.38 2.45
N GLU A 143 -21.30 5.81 1.93
CA GLU A 143 -20.90 7.21 1.91
C GLU A 143 -20.34 7.61 0.55
N LYS A 144 -20.53 8.87 0.18
CA LYS A 144 -19.92 9.43 -1.02
C LYS A 144 -18.43 9.60 -0.78
N GLY A 145 -17.62 8.93 -1.59
CA GLY A 145 -16.15 9.09 -1.59
C GLY A 145 -15.67 10.18 -2.53
N SER A 146 -14.50 10.74 -2.24
CA SER A 146 -13.75 11.58 -3.19
C SER A 146 -13.30 10.75 -4.40
N ARG A 147 -13.33 11.35 -5.60
CA ARG A 147 -12.79 10.75 -6.83
C ARG A 147 -11.35 11.19 -7.12
N GLU A 148 -10.76 12.01 -6.25
CA GLU A 148 -9.36 12.42 -6.37
C GLU A 148 -8.45 11.33 -5.79
N ILE A 149 -7.28 11.14 -6.40
CA ILE A 149 -6.33 10.07 -6.03
C ILE A 149 -5.00 10.69 -5.66
N LEU A 150 -4.41 10.26 -4.55
CA LEU A 150 -3.04 10.62 -4.17
C LEU A 150 -2.07 9.50 -4.56
N ILE A 151 -0.95 9.86 -5.13
CA ILE A 151 0.18 8.97 -5.39
C ILE A 151 1.40 9.54 -4.67
N ILE A 152 2.07 8.71 -3.88
CA ILE A 152 3.24 9.10 -3.08
C ILE A 152 4.48 8.42 -3.67
N GLY A 153 5.35 9.22 -4.30
CA GLY A 153 6.56 8.78 -4.97
C GLY A 153 6.46 8.89 -6.49
N GLY A 154 7.31 9.73 -7.08
CA GLY A 154 7.40 10.03 -8.51
C GLY A 154 8.48 9.22 -9.24
N GLY A 155 8.73 7.98 -8.83
CA GLY A 155 9.49 7.01 -9.64
C GLY A 155 8.67 6.47 -10.82
N ILE A 156 9.26 5.59 -11.64
CA ILE A 156 8.56 5.00 -12.81
C ILE A 156 7.21 4.36 -12.46
N ALA A 157 7.09 3.72 -11.30
CA ALA A 157 5.83 3.13 -10.82
C ALA A 157 4.76 4.20 -10.58
N GLY A 158 5.08 5.27 -9.83
CA GLY A 158 4.14 6.35 -9.55
C GLY A 158 3.81 7.19 -10.77
N ILE A 159 4.79 7.45 -11.64
CA ILE A 159 4.57 8.12 -12.93
C ILE A 159 3.59 7.32 -13.78
N THR A 160 3.79 6.00 -13.89
CA THR A 160 2.91 5.13 -14.70
C THR A 160 1.49 5.12 -14.15
N ALA A 161 1.32 4.97 -12.83
CA ALA A 161 0.02 5.00 -12.19
C ALA A 161 -0.69 6.36 -12.39
N ALA A 162 0.04 7.46 -12.25
CA ALA A 162 -0.51 8.81 -12.43
C ALA A 162 -0.96 9.05 -13.86
N LEU A 163 -0.16 8.65 -14.85
CA LEU A 163 -0.51 8.80 -16.27
C LEU A 163 -1.75 7.96 -16.63
N GLN A 164 -1.79 6.70 -16.20
CA GLN A 164 -2.95 5.83 -16.47
C GLN A 164 -4.24 6.41 -15.85
N LEU A 165 -4.19 6.83 -14.58
CA LEU A 165 -5.36 7.39 -13.89
C LEU A 165 -5.76 8.77 -14.46
N GLY A 166 -4.78 9.61 -14.76
CA GLY A 166 -5.01 10.91 -15.40
C GLY A 166 -5.63 10.77 -16.79
N ASN A 167 -5.19 9.79 -17.60
CA ASN A 167 -5.75 9.52 -18.92
C ASN A 167 -7.17 8.91 -18.86
N LEU A 168 -7.52 8.25 -17.76
CA LEU A 168 -8.90 7.84 -17.47
C LEU A 168 -9.79 8.98 -16.94
N GLY A 169 -9.25 10.19 -16.78
CA GLY A 169 -9.99 11.37 -16.34
C GLY A 169 -10.10 11.55 -14.83
N TYR A 170 -9.35 10.79 -14.03
CA TYR A 170 -9.27 11.04 -12.59
C TYR A 170 -8.35 12.21 -12.29
N LYS A 171 -8.72 13.04 -11.31
CA LYS A 171 -7.82 14.05 -10.77
C LYS A 171 -6.81 13.38 -9.83
N VAL A 172 -5.54 13.47 -10.20
CA VAL A 172 -4.43 12.81 -9.50
C VAL A 172 -3.53 13.85 -8.87
N HIS A 173 -3.14 13.65 -7.62
CA HIS A 173 -2.09 14.38 -6.95
C HIS A 173 -0.86 13.47 -6.86
N LEU A 174 0.24 13.83 -7.51
CA LEU A 174 1.49 13.08 -7.39
C LEU A 174 2.46 13.87 -6.51
N VAL A 175 2.77 13.34 -5.33
CA VAL A 175 3.71 13.93 -4.38
C VAL A 175 5.07 13.27 -4.53
N GLU A 176 6.11 14.05 -4.82
CA GLU A 176 7.49 13.60 -4.94
C GLU A 176 8.40 14.33 -3.95
N ARG A 177 9.11 13.54 -3.13
CA ARG A 177 10.01 14.01 -2.08
C ARG A 177 11.15 14.85 -2.63
N LYS A 178 11.76 14.44 -3.75
CA LYS A 178 12.89 15.12 -4.37
C LYS A 178 12.41 16.29 -5.25
N PRO A 179 13.31 17.20 -5.68
CA PRO A 179 12.96 18.31 -6.57
C PRO A 179 12.50 17.90 -7.98
N THR A 180 12.57 16.61 -8.32
CA THR A 180 12.23 16.08 -9.64
C THR A 180 11.65 14.68 -9.51
N VAL A 181 10.76 14.33 -10.42
CA VAL A 181 10.36 12.95 -10.67
C VAL A 181 11.47 12.18 -11.41
N GLY A 182 11.31 10.85 -11.49
CA GLY A 182 12.21 9.93 -12.18
C GLY A 182 12.68 8.77 -11.30
N GLY A 183 12.91 9.05 -10.01
CA GLY A 183 13.38 8.06 -9.04
C GLY A 183 14.73 7.43 -9.41
N ASN A 184 15.00 6.23 -8.90
CA ASN A 184 16.28 5.52 -9.16
C ASN A 184 16.49 5.18 -10.64
N MET A 185 15.41 5.01 -11.42
CA MET A 185 15.51 4.74 -12.86
C MET A 185 16.22 5.89 -13.60
N ALA A 186 16.12 7.13 -13.12
CA ALA A 186 16.84 8.25 -13.73
C ALA A 186 18.37 8.08 -13.62
N LYS A 187 18.86 7.44 -12.56
CA LYS A 187 20.29 7.22 -12.34
C LYS A 187 20.88 6.14 -13.25
N LEU A 188 20.03 5.31 -13.86
CA LEU A 188 20.48 4.20 -14.69
C LEU A 188 20.87 4.68 -16.09
N THR A 189 21.92 4.08 -16.65
CA THR A 189 22.30 4.29 -18.05
C THR A 189 21.43 3.44 -18.99
N LYS A 190 21.32 2.14 -18.71
CA LYS A 190 20.56 1.17 -19.51
C LYS A 190 19.66 0.29 -18.64
N VAL A 191 18.62 -0.27 -19.23
CA VAL A 191 17.70 -1.21 -18.56
C VAL A 191 17.69 -2.57 -19.23
N PHE A 192 17.86 -3.64 -18.46
CA PHE A 192 17.74 -5.02 -18.94
C PHE A 192 16.25 -5.41 -19.07
N PRO A 193 15.90 -6.41 -19.90
CA PRO A 193 16.77 -7.24 -20.73
C PRO A 193 17.13 -6.62 -22.09
N THR A 194 16.44 -5.56 -22.52
CA THR A 194 16.58 -4.98 -23.86
C THR A 194 17.83 -4.12 -24.03
N LEU A 195 18.44 -3.69 -22.94
CA LEU A 195 19.60 -2.79 -22.89
C LEU A 195 19.33 -1.42 -23.51
N ASP A 196 18.06 -1.00 -23.50
CA ASP A 196 17.63 0.33 -23.91
C ASP A 196 18.19 1.40 -22.96
N CYS A 197 18.42 2.60 -23.48
CA CYS A 197 18.76 3.76 -22.66
C CYS A 197 17.59 4.08 -21.71
N ALA A 198 17.86 4.11 -20.39
CA ALA A 198 16.82 4.33 -19.39
C ALA A 198 16.13 5.70 -19.57
N GLN A 199 16.91 6.72 -19.90
CA GLN A 199 16.43 8.08 -20.13
C GLN A 199 15.49 8.16 -21.34
N CYS A 200 15.72 7.37 -22.40
CA CYS A 200 14.86 7.33 -23.58
C CYS A 200 13.45 6.82 -23.25
N ILE A 201 13.30 5.98 -22.23
CA ILE A 201 12.00 5.45 -21.79
C ILE A 201 11.38 6.37 -20.73
N LEU A 202 12.19 6.83 -19.79
CA LEU A 202 11.71 7.57 -18.62
C LEU A 202 11.40 9.03 -18.93
N THR A 203 12.27 9.74 -19.65
CA THR A 203 12.12 11.19 -19.88
C THR A 203 10.82 11.55 -20.60
N PRO A 204 10.37 10.82 -21.65
CA PRO A 204 9.08 11.10 -22.27
C PRO A 204 7.91 10.99 -21.28
N ARG A 205 7.93 10.00 -20.38
CA ARG A 205 6.90 9.81 -19.34
C ARG A 205 6.94 10.91 -18.30
N MET A 206 8.12 11.36 -17.90
CA MET A 206 8.29 12.52 -17.01
C MET A 206 7.74 13.80 -17.66
N ALA A 207 8.01 14.03 -18.95
CA ALA A 207 7.47 15.18 -19.67
C ALA A 207 5.95 15.10 -19.83
N GLU A 208 5.41 13.92 -20.11
CA GLU A 208 3.97 13.66 -20.24
C GLU A 208 3.23 13.99 -18.93
N ILE A 209 3.74 13.53 -17.79
CA ILE A 209 3.10 13.79 -16.50
C ILE A 209 3.17 15.27 -16.12
N GLY A 210 4.28 15.96 -16.42
CA GLY A 210 4.43 17.39 -16.17
C GLY A 210 3.49 18.27 -17.02
N ARG A 211 2.87 17.73 -18.08
CA ARG A 211 1.94 18.44 -18.97
C ARG A 211 0.49 17.94 -18.85
N ASN A 212 0.24 16.91 -18.04
CA ASN A 212 -1.07 16.29 -17.96
C ASN A 212 -2.03 17.16 -17.13
N PRO A 213 -3.15 17.66 -17.69
CA PRO A 213 -4.05 18.57 -16.98
C PRO A 213 -4.80 17.92 -15.81
N ASN A 214 -4.86 16.58 -15.79
CA ASN A 214 -5.50 15.81 -14.71
C ASN A 214 -4.52 15.44 -13.60
N VAL A 215 -3.22 15.74 -13.75
CA VAL A 215 -2.20 15.44 -12.74
C VAL A 215 -1.66 16.72 -12.14
N ASN A 216 -1.93 16.92 -10.85
CA ASN A 216 -1.29 17.93 -10.04
C ASN A 216 0.04 17.38 -9.49
N LEU A 217 1.15 17.76 -10.14
CA LEU A 217 2.50 17.33 -9.79
C LEU A 217 3.08 18.22 -8.67
N LEU A 218 3.26 17.64 -7.49
CA LEU A 218 3.78 18.29 -6.28
C LEU A 218 5.20 17.77 -6.00
N THR A 219 6.20 18.35 -6.65
CA THR A 219 7.61 18.03 -6.37
C THR A 219 8.17 18.80 -5.20
N TYR A 220 9.25 18.27 -4.62
CA TYR A 220 9.87 18.78 -3.42
C TYR A 220 8.86 18.87 -2.26
N ALA A 221 8.04 17.83 -2.13
CA ALA A 221 6.94 17.78 -1.18
C ALA A 221 6.83 16.42 -0.51
N GLU A 222 6.37 16.39 0.74
CA GLU A 222 6.26 15.17 1.53
C GLU A 222 4.91 15.09 2.22
N VAL A 223 4.32 13.90 2.24
CA VAL A 223 3.11 13.63 3.02
C VAL A 223 3.50 13.57 4.49
N GLN A 224 2.88 14.42 5.32
CA GLN A 224 3.13 14.47 6.76
C GLN A 224 2.10 13.70 7.57
N GLU A 225 0.84 13.75 7.15
CA GLU A 225 -0.27 13.18 7.90
C GLU A 225 -1.34 12.66 6.95
N VAL A 226 -1.86 11.47 7.24
CA VAL A 226 -3.02 10.87 6.57
C VAL A 226 -4.03 10.52 7.65
N SER A 227 -5.25 11.06 7.52
CA SER A 227 -6.36 10.77 8.40
C SER A 227 -7.61 10.42 7.58
N GLY A 228 -8.64 9.87 8.23
CA GLY A 228 -9.87 9.44 7.56
C GLY A 228 -9.90 7.94 7.26
N ARG A 229 -10.67 7.55 6.24
CA ARG A 229 -10.98 6.15 5.91
C ARG A 229 -11.07 5.94 4.39
N PRO A 230 -11.06 4.70 3.88
CA PRO A 230 -11.20 4.44 2.43
C PRO A 230 -12.34 5.24 1.80
N GLY A 231 -12.05 5.95 0.71
CA GLY A 231 -12.98 6.85 0.03
C GLY A 231 -12.98 8.29 0.55
N ASN A 232 -12.52 8.57 1.76
CA ASN A 232 -12.55 9.91 2.38
C ASN A 232 -11.31 10.12 3.27
N TYR A 233 -10.17 10.39 2.63
CA TYR A 233 -8.92 10.73 3.32
C TYR A 233 -8.67 12.25 3.29
N ASP A 234 -8.26 12.79 4.44
CA ASP A 234 -7.69 14.13 4.57
C ASP A 234 -6.17 13.99 4.74
N VAL A 235 -5.42 14.52 3.76
CA VAL A 235 -3.96 14.37 3.69
C VAL A 235 -3.28 15.73 3.78
N LYS A 236 -2.36 15.89 4.73
CA LYS A 236 -1.49 17.06 4.82
C LYS A 236 -0.18 16.80 4.08
N VAL A 237 0.12 17.67 3.12
CA VAL A 237 1.35 17.63 2.32
C VAL A 237 2.16 18.88 2.63
N PHE A 238 3.41 18.70 3.05
CA PHE A 238 4.36 19.77 3.24
C PHE A 238 5.15 19.99 1.95
N MET A 239 4.90 21.12 1.30
CA MET A 239 5.72 21.65 0.23
C MET A 239 6.97 22.26 0.85
N LYS A 240 8.12 21.62 0.66
CA LYS A 240 9.39 22.10 1.22
C LYS A 240 9.78 23.43 0.58
N PRO A 241 10.55 24.28 1.27
CA PRO A 241 11.01 25.55 0.72
C PRO A 241 11.95 25.28 -0.47
N ARG A 242 11.45 25.46 -1.70
CA ARG A 242 12.26 25.27 -2.92
C ARG A 242 13.20 26.45 -3.13
N GLY A 243 12.81 27.63 -2.65
CA GLY A 243 13.53 28.88 -2.88
C GLY A 243 13.50 29.37 -4.33
N VAL A 244 12.76 28.68 -5.19
CA VAL A 244 12.61 28.99 -6.62
C VAL A 244 11.14 28.74 -7.01
N ASP A 245 10.50 29.76 -7.56
CA ASP A 245 9.19 29.71 -8.18
C ASP A 245 9.29 28.92 -9.50
N VAL A 246 8.66 27.74 -9.54
CA VAL A 246 8.72 26.81 -10.67
C VAL A 246 8.16 27.43 -11.95
N GLU A 247 7.08 28.21 -11.86
CA GLU A 247 6.41 28.82 -13.01
C GLU A 247 7.21 29.98 -13.60
N LYS A 248 7.98 30.71 -12.77
CA LYS A 248 8.85 31.80 -13.23
C LYS A 248 10.23 31.32 -13.65
N CYS A 249 10.64 30.12 -13.26
CA CYS A 249 11.99 29.63 -13.53
C CYS A 249 12.17 29.36 -15.04
N ARG A 250 13.23 29.92 -15.63
CA ARG A 250 13.58 29.69 -17.05
C ARG A 250 14.64 28.60 -17.24
N SER A 251 15.02 27.88 -16.19
CA SER A 251 16.05 26.83 -16.22
C SER A 251 17.39 27.26 -16.87
N CYS A 252 17.79 28.53 -16.72
CA CYS A 252 18.95 29.11 -17.43
C CYS A 252 20.32 28.87 -16.75
N GLY A 253 20.34 28.43 -15.50
CA GLY A 253 21.57 28.10 -14.75
C GLY A 253 22.43 29.25 -14.26
N VAL A 254 22.01 30.51 -14.43
CA VAL A 254 22.75 31.68 -13.88
C VAL A 254 22.97 31.53 -12.39
N CYS A 255 21.94 31.11 -11.65
CA CYS A 255 21.98 30.93 -10.20
C CYS A 255 23.04 29.90 -9.74
N ALA A 256 23.20 28.79 -10.46
CA ALA A 256 24.25 27.81 -10.18
C ALA A 256 25.64 28.37 -10.46
N LYS A 257 25.84 29.06 -11.59
CA LYS A 257 27.14 29.64 -12.00
C LYS A 257 27.68 30.64 -10.98
N VAL A 258 26.80 31.44 -10.37
CA VAL A 258 27.19 32.50 -9.41
C VAL A 258 27.26 32.00 -7.96
N CYS A 259 26.85 30.77 -7.70
CA CYS A 259 26.80 30.21 -6.35
C CYS A 259 28.23 29.88 -5.86
N PRO A 260 28.68 30.46 -4.74
CA PRO A 260 30.02 30.20 -4.19
C PRO A 260 30.11 28.86 -3.46
N VAL A 261 28.97 28.25 -3.09
CA VAL A 261 28.92 27.02 -2.30
C VAL A 261 28.96 25.80 -3.22
N THR A 262 29.84 24.85 -2.90
CA THR A 262 29.94 23.55 -3.56
C THR A 262 29.71 22.45 -2.52
N VAL A 263 28.89 21.46 -2.87
CA VAL A 263 28.56 20.30 -2.01
C VAL A 263 28.59 19.01 -2.84
N PRO A 264 28.71 17.82 -2.21
CA PRO A 264 28.57 16.54 -2.90
C PRO A 264 27.23 16.42 -3.64
N ASP A 265 27.23 15.75 -4.79
CA ASP A 265 26.02 15.55 -5.59
C ASP A 265 25.33 14.21 -5.28
N GLU A 266 24.16 14.27 -4.64
CA GLU A 266 23.39 13.09 -4.24
C GLU A 266 22.72 12.38 -5.43
N TYR A 267 22.61 13.04 -6.58
CA TYR A 267 22.18 12.36 -7.80
C TYR A 267 23.27 11.40 -8.30
N ASN A 268 24.53 11.84 -8.25
CA ASN A 268 25.72 11.11 -8.70
C ASN A 268 26.42 10.35 -7.55
N GLU A 269 25.68 9.95 -6.50
CA GLU A 269 26.19 9.17 -5.36
C GLU A 269 27.44 9.75 -4.69
N GLY A 270 27.60 11.08 -4.69
CA GLY A 270 28.77 11.77 -4.12
C GLY A 270 30.06 11.65 -4.94
N LEU A 271 30.02 11.04 -6.13
CA LEU A 271 31.16 10.92 -7.05
C LEU A 271 31.46 12.22 -7.81
N SER A 272 30.55 13.20 -7.72
CA SER A 272 30.73 14.54 -8.27
C SER A 272 30.25 15.60 -7.28
N THR A 273 30.37 16.86 -7.67
CA THR A 273 29.92 17.99 -6.85
C THR A 273 28.89 18.83 -7.58
N ARG A 274 28.00 19.44 -6.82
CA ARG A 274 27.00 20.40 -7.29
C ARG A 274 27.07 21.70 -6.49
N LYS A 275 26.31 22.70 -6.92
CA LYS A 275 26.14 23.97 -6.22
C LYS A 275 24.96 23.91 -5.24
N ALA A 276 24.89 24.86 -4.30
CA ALA A 276 23.69 24.97 -3.45
C ALA A 276 22.45 25.39 -4.24
N ALA A 277 22.61 26.20 -5.31
CA ALA A 277 21.58 26.40 -6.33
C ALA A 277 21.80 25.38 -7.45
N TYR A 278 20.89 24.42 -7.61
CA TYR A 278 21.10 23.29 -8.53
C TYR A 278 19.82 22.82 -9.21
N ILE A 279 20.00 22.01 -10.25
CA ILE A 279 18.97 21.16 -10.84
C ILE A 279 19.49 19.72 -10.73
N PRO A 280 18.70 18.72 -10.26
CA PRO A 280 19.24 17.40 -9.94
C PRO A 280 19.92 16.69 -11.11
N PHE A 281 19.35 16.81 -12.31
CA PHE A 281 19.94 16.33 -13.57
C PHE A 281 19.33 17.12 -14.75
N PRO A 282 19.95 17.12 -15.94
CA PRO A 282 19.55 18.00 -17.04
C PRO A 282 18.10 17.79 -17.52
N GLN A 283 17.59 16.55 -17.48
CA GLN A 283 16.23 16.19 -17.90
C GLN A 283 15.19 16.22 -16.76
N ALA A 284 15.51 16.86 -15.63
CA ALA A 284 14.62 16.93 -14.47
C ALA A 284 13.25 17.54 -14.81
N VAL A 285 12.20 16.98 -14.20
CA VAL A 285 10.82 17.48 -14.29
C VAL A 285 10.26 17.70 -12.88
N PRO A 286 9.80 18.92 -12.55
CA PRO A 286 9.79 20.12 -13.39
C PRO A 286 11.22 20.60 -13.73
N SER A 287 11.37 21.24 -14.89
CA SER A 287 12.66 21.84 -15.30
C SER A 287 12.87 23.17 -14.57
N ALA A 288 13.10 23.07 -13.26
CA ALA A 288 13.29 24.21 -12.38
C ALA A 288 14.40 23.93 -11.37
N TYR A 289 15.19 24.96 -11.11
CA TYR A 289 16.22 24.94 -10.07
C TYR A 289 15.60 24.84 -8.67
N VAL A 290 16.42 24.48 -7.69
CA VAL A 290 16.10 24.44 -6.26
C VAL A 290 17.29 25.01 -5.48
N ILE A 291 17.01 25.64 -4.34
CA ILE A 291 18.02 26.06 -3.37
C ILE A 291 18.10 25.02 -2.26
N ASP A 292 19.28 24.45 -2.08
CA ASP A 292 19.60 23.64 -0.90
C ASP A 292 19.83 24.55 0.30
N PHE A 293 18.80 24.76 1.11
CA PHE A 293 18.86 25.63 2.28
C PHE A 293 19.76 25.10 3.40
N ASN A 294 20.12 23.80 3.41
CA ASN A 294 21.07 23.26 4.38
C ASN A 294 22.51 23.69 4.06
N ALA A 295 22.82 23.90 2.78
CA ALA A 295 24.14 24.34 2.31
C ALA A 295 24.21 25.85 2.03
N CYS A 296 23.09 26.49 1.72
CA CYS A 296 23.07 27.88 1.26
C CYS A 296 23.48 28.87 2.35
N THR A 297 24.44 29.74 2.04
CA THR A 297 24.90 30.82 2.94
C THR A 297 24.02 32.07 2.90
N LYS A 298 22.91 32.04 2.16
CA LYS A 298 22.01 33.20 1.92
C LYS A 298 22.73 34.48 1.42
N CYS A 299 23.81 34.35 0.65
CA CYS A 299 24.58 35.51 0.16
C CYS A 299 23.86 36.42 -0.86
N GLY A 300 22.65 36.07 -1.32
CA GLY A 300 21.81 36.91 -2.20
C GLY A 300 22.21 36.97 -3.69
N LYS A 301 23.42 36.54 -4.07
CA LYS A 301 23.92 36.66 -5.47
C LYS A 301 23.01 36.01 -6.51
N CYS A 302 22.50 34.80 -6.23
CA CYS A 302 21.61 34.09 -7.15
C CYS A 302 20.27 34.82 -7.32
N GLU A 303 19.73 35.40 -6.25
CA GLU A 303 18.48 36.16 -6.25
C GLU A 303 18.62 37.47 -7.05
N GLN A 304 19.69 38.22 -6.79
CA GLN A 304 19.99 39.48 -7.50
C GLN A 304 20.19 39.28 -9.01
N LEU A 305 20.84 38.19 -9.41
CA LEU A 305 21.21 37.93 -10.80
C LEU A 305 20.19 37.04 -11.53
N CYS A 306 19.09 36.65 -10.90
CA CYS A 306 18.05 35.84 -11.53
C CYS A 306 17.26 36.68 -12.56
N PRO A 307 17.37 36.40 -13.87
CA PRO A 307 16.71 37.25 -14.88
C PRO A 307 15.18 37.23 -14.80
N SER A 308 14.60 36.13 -14.30
CA SER A 308 13.15 35.96 -14.16
C SER A 308 12.63 36.29 -12.77
N LYS A 309 13.49 36.74 -11.84
CA LYS A 309 13.12 37.03 -10.44
C LYS A 309 12.33 35.88 -9.79
N ALA A 310 12.75 34.65 -10.08
CA ALA A 310 12.10 33.44 -9.60
C ALA A 310 12.60 32.99 -8.22
N ILE A 311 13.71 33.54 -7.73
CA ILE A 311 14.35 33.09 -6.49
C ILE A 311 13.80 33.89 -5.32
N ASN A 312 13.52 33.20 -4.22
CA ASN A 312 13.13 33.78 -2.93
C ASN A 312 13.87 33.02 -1.82
N LEU A 313 14.87 33.64 -1.21
CA LEU A 313 15.66 33.01 -0.14
C LEU A 313 14.94 32.97 1.22
N GLU A 314 13.78 33.60 1.33
CA GLU A 314 12.91 33.60 2.51
C GLU A 314 11.70 32.66 2.38
N ASP A 315 11.72 31.76 1.37
CA ASP A 315 10.75 30.68 1.25
C ASP A 315 10.79 29.78 2.50
N LYS A 316 9.65 29.62 3.17
CA LYS A 316 9.49 28.78 4.37
C LYS A 316 8.79 27.45 4.06
N GLY A 317 8.44 27.20 2.79
CA GLY A 317 7.55 26.13 2.42
C GLY A 317 6.11 26.41 2.89
N LYS A 318 5.23 25.45 2.66
CA LYS A 318 3.82 25.54 3.07
C LYS A 318 3.20 24.17 3.23
N ILE A 319 2.21 24.07 4.10
CA ILE A 319 1.36 22.89 4.20
C ILE A 319 0.11 23.12 3.35
N ILE A 320 -0.24 22.12 2.55
CA ILE A 320 -1.52 22.07 1.84
C ILE A 320 -2.30 20.84 2.30
N THR A 321 -3.63 20.91 2.18
CA THR A 321 -4.52 19.80 2.50
C THR A 321 -5.18 19.29 1.23
N LEU A 322 -5.14 17.97 1.03
CA LEU A 322 -5.75 17.27 -0.09
C LEU A 322 -6.86 16.35 0.43
N LYS A 323 -7.98 16.28 -0.30
CA LYS A 323 -9.10 15.37 0.00
C LYS A 323 -9.19 14.29 -1.07
N VAL A 324 -8.75 13.07 -0.74
CA VAL A 324 -8.60 11.99 -1.73
C VAL A 324 -9.38 10.74 -1.32
N GLY A 325 -9.86 9.99 -2.30
CA GLY A 325 -10.57 8.74 -2.07
C GLY A 325 -9.68 7.52 -1.98
N ALA A 326 -8.53 7.58 -2.65
CA ALA A 326 -7.55 6.51 -2.70
C ALA A 326 -6.12 7.05 -2.62
N ILE A 327 -5.22 6.21 -2.10
CA ILE A 327 -3.79 6.50 -1.96
C ILE A 327 -3.00 5.34 -2.56
N ILE A 328 -2.03 5.64 -3.42
CA ILE A 328 -1.07 4.68 -3.97
C ILE A 328 0.31 5.01 -3.41
N LEU A 329 0.93 4.04 -2.74
CA LEU A 329 2.32 4.13 -2.28
C LEU A 329 3.27 3.59 -3.35
N ALA A 330 4.13 4.46 -3.87
CA ALA A 330 5.13 4.16 -4.91
C ALA A 330 6.50 4.77 -4.55
N VAL A 331 6.88 4.69 -3.28
CA VAL A 331 8.06 5.37 -2.70
C VAL A 331 9.42 4.77 -3.10
N GLY A 332 9.41 3.68 -3.88
CA GLY A 332 10.61 3.04 -4.41
C GLY A 332 11.35 2.24 -3.35
N TYR A 333 12.68 2.27 -3.43
CA TYR A 333 13.60 1.54 -2.56
C TYR A 333 14.86 2.36 -2.31
N GLU A 334 15.60 1.97 -1.29
CA GLU A 334 16.94 2.47 -0.99
C GLU A 334 17.96 1.33 -1.16
N LEU A 335 19.20 1.69 -1.48
CA LEU A 335 20.27 0.69 -1.57
C LEU A 335 20.64 0.18 -0.19
N TYR A 336 21.10 -1.06 -0.13
CA TYR A 336 21.71 -1.58 1.08
C TYR A 336 22.97 -0.77 1.40
N ASP A 337 23.13 -0.42 2.68
CA ASP A 337 24.31 0.26 3.17
C ASP A 337 25.52 -0.69 3.17
N ALA A 338 26.33 -0.58 2.11
CA ALA A 338 27.47 -1.46 1.88
C ALA A 338 28.58 -1.33 2.94
N THR A 339 28.57 -0.29 3.79
CA THR A 339 29.54 -0.18 4.91
C THR A 339 29.35 -1.28 5.96
N LYS A 340 28.16 -1.91 6.00
CA LYS A 340 27.85 -3.05 6.88
C LYS A 340 28.44 -4.38 6.38
N LEU A 341 28.94 -4.42 5.15
CA LEU A 341 29.66 -5.56 4.58
C LEU A 341 31.16 -5.36 4.78
N GLU A 342 31.60 -5.41 6.04
CA GLU A 342 32.97 -5.08 6.44
C GLU A 342 34.03 -5.88 5.66
N ASN A 343 33.72 -7.15 5.35
CA ASN A 343 34.58 -8.05 4.58
C ASN A 343 34.81 -7.63 3.12
N TYR A 344 34.05 -6.66 2.60
CA TYR A 344 34.20 -6.10 1.26
C TYR A 344 34.92 -4.75 1.24
N GLY A 345 35.13 -4.11 2.40
CA GLY A 345 35.95 -2.89 2.51
C GLY A 345 35.37 -1.64 1.83
N TYR A 346 34.05 -1.58 1.63
CA TYR A 346 33.38 -0.38 1.11
C TYR A 346 33.57 0.80 2.09
N GLY A 347 33.99 1.95 1.57
CA GLY A 347 34.36 3.13 2.38
C GLY A 347 35.80 3.12 2.92
N ILE A 348 36.53 2.00 2.81
CA ILE A 348 37.96 1.90 3.14
C ILE A 348 38.80 1.92 1.86
N TYR A 349 38.47 1.04 0.92
CA TYR A 349 39.18 0.91 -0.35
C TYR A 349 38.53 1.82 -1.40
N LYS A 350 39.34 2.69 -2.03
CA LYS A 350 38.85 3.68 -3.01
C LYS A 350 38.18 3.05 -4.23
N ASP A 351 38.64 1.86 -4.63
CA ASP A 351 38.16 1.18 -5.83
C ASP A 351 36.96 0.24 -5.55
N VAL A 352 36.49 0.18 -4.31
CA VAL A 352 35.26 -0.55 -3.95
C VAL A 352 34.09 0.42 -3.99
N ILE A 353 33.26 0.30 -5.02
CA ILE A 353 32.09 1.14 -5.27
C ILE A 353 30.78 0.33 -5.28
N THR A 354 29.65 1.00 -5.10
CA THR A 354 28.33 0.41 -5.30
C THR A 354 27.96 0.35 -6.78
N MET A 355 26.96 -0.46 -7.11
CA MET A 355 26.45 -0.57 -8.49
C MET A 355 25.75 0.69 -9.00
N MET A 356 25.17 1.49 -8.09
CA MET A 356 24.48 2.74 -8.44
C MET A 356 25.44 3.91 -8.56
#